data_AF-A0A1F5SFS3-F1
#
_entry.id   AF-A0A1F5SFS3-F1
#
_cell.length_a   1.000
_cell.length_b   1.000
_cell.length_c   1.000
_cell.angle_alpha   90.00
_cell.angle_beta   90.00
_cell.angle_gamma   90.00
#
_symmetry.space_group_name_H-M   'P 1'
#
loop_
_entity.id
_entity.type
_entity.pdbx_description
1 polymer ?
#
loop_
_entity_poly.entity_id
_entity_poly.type
_entity_poly.pdbx_seq_one_letter_code
_entity_poly.pdbx_strand_id
1 'polypeptide(L)' 'MTKKDAIISKATGLISNYLGDTTAKMYEKHFMVIPEPMIMQTLEELLSEIVGPDNAKKQIEPFLNL' A
#
# COMPACT_ATOMS: atom_id res chain seq x y z
N MET A 1 7.51 -12.24 11.84
CA MET A 1 6.98 -11.22 10.92
C MET A 1 6.03 -11.92 9.97
N THR A 2 4.77 -11.53 9.95
CA THR A 2 3.74 -12.15 9.11
C THR A 2 3.79 -11.57 7.69
N LYS A 3 3.17 -12.26 6.72
CA LYS A 3 3.00 -11.74 5.35
C LYS A 3 2.29 -10.37 5.36
N LYS A 4 1.22 -10.24 6.15
CA LYS A 4 0.53 -8.98 6.41
C LYS A 4 1.47 -7.86 6.85
N ASP A 5 2.35 -8.11 7.83
CA ASP A 5 3.27 -7.08 8.33
C ASP A 5 4.21 -6.57 7.22
N ALA A 6 4.68 -7.47 6.34
CA ALA A 6 5.52 -7.11 5.21
C ALA A 6 4.77 -6.27 4.16
N ILE A 7 3.50 -6.61 3.89
CA ILE A 7 2.62 -5.84 3.00
C ILE A 7 2.39 -4.44 3.58
N ILE A 8 2.06 -4.32 4.87
CA ILE A 8 1.84 -3.03 5.54
C ILE A 8 3.09 -2.16 5.46
N SER A 9 4.25 -2.72 5.76
CA SER A 9 5.53 -1.99 5.72
C SER A 9 5.84 -1.46 4.31
N LYS A 10 5.68 -2.27 3.27
CA LYS A 10 5.89 -1.80 1.89
C LYS A 10 4.83 -0.77 1.46
N ALA A 11 3.56 -1.00 1.78
CA ALA A 11 2.47 -0.12 1.38
C ALA A 11 2.63 1.28 2.01
N THR A 12 2.98 1.33 3.30
CA THR A 12 3.25 2.59 4.00
C THR A 12 4.49 3.30 3.49
N GLY A 13 5.54 2.56 3.10
CA GLY A 13 6.70 3.13 2.41
C GLY A 13 6.34 3.78 1.08
N LEU A 14 5.51 3.13 0.25
CA LEU A 14 5.01 3.72 -1.00
C LEU A 14 4.16 4.97 -0.74
N ILE A 15 3.24 4.90 0.22
CA ILE A 15 2.38 6.04 0.57
C ILE A 15 3.21 7.22 1.09
N SER A 16 4.24 6.97 1.90
CA SER A 16 5.13 8.03 2.38
C SER A 16 5.85 8.73 1.23
N ASN A 17 6.35 7.97 0.25
CA ASN A 17 7.06 8.53 -0.90
C ASN A 17 6.19 9.46 -1.76
N TYR A 18 4.88 9.20 -1.87
CA TYR A 18 3.98 10.01 -2.69
C TYR A 18 3.19 11.07 -1.92
N LEU A 19 2.79 10.76 -0.68
CA LEU A 19 1.83 11.55 0.12
C LEU A 19 2.37 11.99 1.48
N GLY A 20 3.62 11.64 1.80
CA GLY A 20 4.30 12.00 3.04
C GLY A 20 4.01 11.10 4.24
N ASP A 21 4.88 11.18 5.24
CA ASP A 21 4.89 10.31 6.43
C ASP A 21 3.60 10.39 7.27
N THR A 22 2.99 11.57 7.35
CA THR A 22 1.74 11.75 8.13
C THR A 22 0.62 10.91 7.54
N THR A 23 0.45 10.93 6.22
CA THR A 23 -0.55 10.14 5.50
C THR A 23 -0.24 8.65 5.64
N ALA A 24 1.03 8.27 5.46
CA ALA A 24 1.46 6.87 5.62
C ALA A 24 1.11 6.29 6.99
N LYS A 25 1.34 7.04 8.08
CA LYS A 25 0.98 6.62 9.44
C LYS A 25 -0.52 6.44 9.67
N MET A 26 -1.37 7.22 8.98
CA MET A 26 -2.82 7.03 9.05
C MET A 26 -3.23 5.72 8.38
N TYR A 27 -2.69 5.45 7.18
CA TYR A 27 -2.92 4.20 6.45
C TYR A 27 -2.34 2.98 7.17
N GLU A 28 -1.18 3.10 7.82
CA GLU A 28 -0.59 2.03 8.63
C GLU A 28 -1.59 1.51 9.68
N LYS A 29 -2.17 2.44 10.47
CA LYS A 29 -3.18 2.10 11.49
C LYS A 29 -4.42 1.46 10.87
N HIS A 30 -4.85 1.94 9.71
CA HIS A 30 -5.98 1.37 8.98
C HIS A 30 -5.67 -0.06 8.49
N PHE A 31 -4.49 -0.29 7.92
CA PHE A 31 -4.08 -1.59 7.39
C PHE A 31 -3.93 -2.67 8.46
N MET A 32 -3.58 -2.30 9.70
CA MET A 32 -3.54 -3.25 10.82
C MET A 32 -4.90 -3.91 11.07
N VAL A 33 -6.00 -3.20 10.86
CA VAL A 33 -7.36 -3.67 11.22
C VAL A 33 -8.16 -4.26 10.04
N ILE A 34 -7.71 -4.09 8.80
CA ILE A 34 -8.38 -4.66 7.62
C ILE A 34 -7.69 -5.94 7.10
N PRO A 35 -8.38 -6.81 6.33
CA PRO A 35 -7.78 -7.99 5.69
C PRO A 35 -6.72 -7.65 4.63
N GLU A 36 -5.77 -8.57 4.40
CA GLU A 36 -4.70 -8.41 3.38
C GLU A 36 -5.22 -8.02 1.98
N PRO A 37 -6.28 -8.66 1.42
CA PRO A 37 -6.78 -8.27 0.10
C PRO A 37 -7.29 -6.83 0.02
N MET A 38 -7.83 -6.31 1.13
CA MET A 38 -8.33 -4.93 1.18
C MET A 38 -7.18 -3.91 1.21
N ILE A 39 -6.05 -4.24 1.86
CA ILE A 39 -4.85 -3.39 1.83
C ILE A 39 -4.38 -3.20 0.38
N MET A 40 -4.34 -4.30 -0.36
CA MET A 40 -3.92 -4.31 -1.76
C MET A 40 -4.84 -3.47 -2.64
N GLN A 41 -6.16 -3.63 -2.48
CA GLN A 41 -7.15 -2.83 -3.21
C GLN A 41 -7.02 -1.34 -2.89
N THR A 42 -6.94 -0.97 -1.61
CA THR A 42 -6.80 0.43 -1.19
C THR A 42 -5.52 1.06 -1.75
N LEU A 43 -4.41 0.31 -1.76
CA LEU A 43 -3.15 0.80 -2.32
C LEU A 43 -3.25 0.99 -3.84
N GLU A 44 -3.92 0.08 -4.56
CA GLU A 44 -4.13 0.19 -6.02
C GLU A 44 -4.97 1.41 -6.39
N GLU A 45 -6.09 1.62 -5.69
CA GLU A 45 -6.95 2.78 -5.89
C GLU A 45 -6.18 4.08 -5.64
N LEU A 46 -5.49 4.17 -4.50
CA LEU A 46 -4.72 5.34 -4.12
C LEU A 46 -3.60 5.65 -5.12
N LEU A 47 -2.81 4.66 -5.51
CA LEU A 47 -1.72 4.87 -6.46
C LEU A 47 -2.25 5.16 -7.87
N SER A 48 -3.40 4.61 -8.26
CA SER A 48 -4.00 4.88 -9.57
C SER A 48 -4.36 6.36 -9.75
N GLU A 49 -4.79 7.03 -8.67
CA GLU A 49 -5.07 8.47 -8.68
C GLU A 49 -3.80 9.33 -8.80
N ILE A 50 -2.66 8.84 -8.29
CA ILE A 50 -1.41 9.62 -8.21
C ILE A 50 -0.55 9.43 -9.48
N VAL A 51 -0.36 8.18 -9.89
CA VAL A 51 0.58 7.81 -10.97
C VAL A 51 -0.12 7.24 -12.21
N GLY A 52 -1.45 7.11 -12.17
CA GLY A 52 -2.24 6.44 -13.21
C GLY A 52 -2.32 4.92 -13.00
N PRO A 53 -3.38 4.27 -13.53
CA PRO A 53 -3.69 2.87 -13.26
C PRO A 53 -2.60 1.89 -13.73
N ASP A 54 -1.98 2.15 -14.88
CA ASP A 54 -0.93 1.27 -15.43
C ASP A 54 0.35 1.30 -14.58
N ASN A 55 0.70 2.45 -14.01
CA ASN A 55 1.86 2.57 -13.13
C ASN A 55 1.55 2.05 -11.73
N ALA A 56 0.33 2.23 -11.24
CA ALA A 56 -0.11 1.67 -9.96
C ALA A 56 0.04 0.14 -9.94
N LYS A 57 -0.41 -0.55 -10.99
CA LYS A 57 -0.24 -2.00 -11.13
C LYS A 57 1.23 -2.43 -11.04
N LYS A 58 2.13 -1.75 -11.76
CA LYS A 58 3.58 -2.03 -11.72
C LYS A 58 4.19 -1.86 -10.33
N GLN A 59 3.72 -0.87 -9.55
CA GLN A 59 4.20 -0.64 -8.18
C GLN A 59 3.70 -1.73 -7.21
N ILE A 60 2.61 -2.40 -7.54
CA ILE A 60 1.94 -3.39 -6.68
C ILE A 60 2.32 -4.83 -7.03
N GLU A 61 2.77 -5.12 -8.26
CA GLU A 61 3.30 -6.44 -8.66
C GLU A 61 4.28 -7.07 -7.65
N PRO A 62 5.23 -6.32 -7.03
CA PRO A 62 6.16 -6.88 -6.05
C PRO A 62 5.53 -7.37 -4.75
N PHE A 63 4.26 -7.06 -4.48
CA PHE A 63 3.51 -7.52 -3.31
C PHE A 63 2.87 -8.88 -3.54
N LEU A 64 2.60 -9.26 -4.79
CA LEU A 64 2.01 -10.57 -5.14
C LEU A 64 2.98 -11.73 -4.87
N ASN A 65 4.29 -11.44 -4.84
CA ASN A 65 5.37 -12.40 -4.63
C ASN A 65 5.89 -12.43 -3.18
N LEU A 66 5.19 -11.78 -2.24
CA LEU A 66 5.46 -11.84 -0.79
C LEU A 66 4.71 -13.01 -0.13
#